data_AF-A0A4P5VPP6-F1
#
_entry.id   AF-A0A4P5VPP6-F1
#
_cell.length_a   1.000
_cell.length_b   1.000
_cell.length_c   1.000
_cell.angle_alpha   90.00
_cell.angle_beta   90.00
_cell.angle_gamma   90.00
#
_symmetry.space_group_name_H-M   'P 1'
#
loop_
_entity.id
_entity.type
_entity.pdbx_description
1 polymer ?
#
loop_
_entity_poly.entity_id
_entity_poly.type
_entity_poly.pdbx_seq_one_letter_code
_entity_poly.pdbx_strand_id
1 'polypeptide(L)'
;MGLAPAHNNPHPVHRVDALRRFSPAMATPPLPASEDLARFFEARGEMVKPWTWHLLRLAKIREAKDTMDSQEYLERVQEAHADLMRLGEFWKGREEEVFGGRYRPSSVIEPMPGSPEDR
;
A
#
# COMPACT_ATOMS: atom_id res chain seq x y z
N MET A 1 -50.21 -18.90 -51.49
CA MET A 1 -50.34 -19.32 -50.08
C MET A 1 -49.27 -20.37 -49.84
N GLY A 2 -48.09 -19.95 -49.37
CA GLY A 2 -46.90 -20.80 -49.30
C GLY A 2 -46.21 -20.60 -47.97
N LEU A 3 -46.09 -21.68 -47.20
CA LEU A 3 -45.42 -21.71 -45.91
C LEU A 3 -43.93 -21.35 -46.07
N ALA A 4 -43.43 -20.48 -45.20
CA ALA A 4 -42.00 -20.19 -45.08
C ALA A 4 -41.28 -21.35 -44.37
N PRO A 5 -40.18 -21.90 -44.92
CA PRO A 5 -39.32 -22.81 -44.18
C PRO A 5 -38.15 -22.08 -43.50
N ALA A 6 -37.68 -22.73 -42.43
CA ALA A 6 -36.77 -22.26 -41.40
C ALA A 6 -35.42 -21.67 -41.90
N HIS A 7 -35.02 -20.57 -41.25
CA HIS A 7 -33.69 -19.97 -41.34
C HIS A 7 -32.66 -20.88 -40.65
N ASN A 8 -31.98 -21.72 -41.42
CA ASN A 8 -30.79 -22.46 -40.97
C ASN A 8 -29.56 -21.63 -41.35
N ASN A 9 -28.98 -20.92 -40.37
CA ASN A 9 -27.78 -20.11 -40.56
C ASN A 9 -26.57 -20.89 -40.02
N PRO A 10 -25.68 -21.42 -40.86
CA PRO A 10 -24.45 -22.05 -40.37
C PRO A 10 -23.46 -20.99 -39.93
N HIS A 11 -23.04 -21.04 -38.66
CA HIS A 11 -21.94 -20.24 -38.13
C HIS A 11 -20.63 -20.52 -38.89
N PRO A 12 -19.88 -19.50 -39.34
CA PRO A 12 -18.46 -19.66 -39.58
C PRO A 12 -17.67 -19.41 -38.28
N VAL A 13 -17.20 -20.52 -37.71
CA VAL A 13 -16.04 -20.56 -36.80
C VAL A 13 -14.81 -19.97 -37.51
N HIS A 14 -13.96 -19.30 -36.73
CA HIS A 14 -12.66 -18.67 -37.07
C HIS A 14 -12.66 -17.19 -37.48
N ARG A 15 -12.53 -16.31 -36.46
CA ARG A 15 -11.68 -15.11 -36.56
C ARG A 15 -11.16 -14.65 -35.20
N VAL A 16 -10.38 -15.48 -34.52
CA VAL A 16 -9.61 -15.08 -33.33
C VAL A 16 -8.22 -14.62 -33.79
N ASP A 17 -8.15 -13.53 -34.56
CA ASP A 17 -6.88 -12.96 -35.04
C ASP A 17 -6.86 -11.42 -35.01
N ALA A 18 -7.76 -10.79 -34.25
CA ALA A 18 -7.95 -9.33 -34.26
C ALA A 18 -7.58 -8.61 -32.95
N LEU A 19 -6.72 -9.19 -32.10
CA LEU A 19 -6.23 -8.53 -30.88
C LEU A 19 -4.70 -8.54 -30.74
N ARG A 20 -3.95 -8.54 -31.85
CA ARG A 20 -2.51 -8.27 -31.85
C ARG A 20 -2.21 -6.86 -32.38
N ARG A 21 -2.84 -5.84 -31.77
CA ARG A 21 -2.48 -4.43 -31.96
C ARG A 21 -1.95 -3.88 -30.65
N PHE A 22 -0.62 -3.74 -30.58
CA PHE A 22 0.14 -2.81 -29.75
C PHE A 22 -0.57 -2.28 -28.48
N SER A 23 -0.37 -2.93 -27.35
CA SER A 23 -0.14 -2.15 -26.12
C SER A 23 1.35 -1.86 -26.08
N PRO A 24 1.82 -0.61 -26.28
CA PRO A 24 3.13 -0.27 -25.76
C PRO A 24 3.07 -0.60 -24.26
N ALA A 25 4.08 -1.32 -23.75
CA ALA A 25 4.29 -1.42 -22.31
C ALA A 25 4.14 0.00 -21.76
N MET A 26 3.07 0.28 -21.01
CA MET A 26 2.96 1.56 -20.35
C MET A 26 4.22 1.66 -19.51
N ALA A 27 5.13 2.56 -19.89
CA ALA A 27 6.29 2.85 -19.08
C ALA A 27 5.73 3.20 -17.71
N THR A 28 6.00 2.34 -16.72
CA THR A 28 5.60 2.61 -15.34
C THR A 28 6.14 3.99 -15.03
N PRO A 29 5.27 4.97 -14.69
CA PRO A 29 5.75 6.31 -14.40
C PRO A 29 6.80 6.20 -13.30
N PRO A 30 7.91 6.95 -13.40
CA PRO A 30 8.96 6.87 -12.41
C PRO A 30 8.35 7.14 -11.04
N LEU A 31 8.63 6.27 -10.08
CA LEU A 31 8.16 6.46 -8.71
C LEU A 31 8.75 7.77 -8.18
N PRO A 32 7.96 8.61 -7.49
CA PRO A 32 8.41 9.90 -6.99
C PRO A 32 9.55 9.73 -5.97
N ALA A 33 10.44 10.72 -5.91
CA ALA A 33 11.48 10.78 -4.89
C ALA A 33 10.87 10.90 -3.49
N SER A 34 11.62 10.47 -2.48
CA SER A 34 11.25 10.52 -1.06
C SER A 34 10.92 11.95 -0.63
N GLU A 35 11.63 12.94 -1.17
CA GLU A 35 11.38 14.36 -0.87
C GLU A 35 10.05 14.85 -1.47
N ASP A 36 9.72 14.44 -2.70
CA ASP A 36 8.45 14.81 -3.33
C ASP A 36 7.26 14.12 -2.66
N LEU A 37 7.45 12.86 -2.23
CA LEU A 37 6.49 12.15 -1.41
C LEU A 37 6.27 12.84 -0.05
N ALA A 38 7.33 13.28 0.62
CA ALA A 38 7.22 13.98 1.89
C ALA A 38 6.42 15.28 1.73
N ARG A 39 6.77 16.12 0.75
CA ARG A 39 6.02 17.34 0.41
C ARG A 39 4.54 17.05 0.12
N PHE A 40 4.27 15.99 -0.63
CA PHE A 40 2.89 15.57 -0.94
C PHE A 40 2.09 15.19 0.31
N PHE A 41 2.70 14.45 1.24
CA PHE A 41 2.03 14.05 2.49
C PHE A 41 1.85 15.22 3.46
N GLU A 42 2.84 16.11 3.56
CA GLU A 42 2.78 17.32 4.36
C GLU A 42 1.64 18.24 3.91
N ALA A 43 1.54 18.51 2.60
CA ALA A 43 0.50 19.36 2.04
C ALA A 43 -0.93 18.86 2.31
N ARG A 44 -1.08 17.57 2.63
CA ARG A 44 -2.37 16.91 2.88
C ARG A 44 -2.61 16.60 4.37
N GLY A 45 -1.67 16.94 5.25
CA GLY A 45 -1.76 16.56 6.67
C GLY A 45 -1.69 15.05 6.92
N GLU A 46 -1.13 14.29 5.97
CA GLU A 46 -1.07 12.81 6.00
C GLU A 46 0.14 12.28 6.78
N MET A 47 1.02 13.16 7.24
CA MET A 47 2.22 12.83 8.04
C MET A 47 1.90 12.22 9.41
N VAL A 48 0.66 12.39 9.90
CA VAL A 48 0.21 11.81 11.18
C VAL A 48 -0.03 10.30 11.10
N LYS A 49 -0.16 9.76 9.89
CA LYS A 49 -0.42 8.33 9.68
C LYS A 49 0.88 7.54 9.78
N PRO A 50 0.96 6.49 10.59
CA PRO A 50 2.20 5.77 10.82
C PRO A 50 2.74 5.10 9.54
N TRP A 51 1.86 4.64 8.64
CA TRP A 51 2.29 4.05 7.36
C TRP A 51 2.95 5.05 6.40
N THR A 52 2.68 6.35 6.52
CA THR A 52 3.31 7.41 5.70
C THR A 52 4.83 7.41 5.87
N TRP A 53 5.32 7.26 7.10
CA TRP A 53 6.75 7.22 7.40
C TRP A 53 7.43 5.96 6.82
N HIS A 54 6.73 4.82 6.78
CA HIS A 54 7.26 3.61 6.15
C HIS A 54 7.36 3.77 4.63
N LEU A 55 6.40 4.41 3.99
CA LEU A 55 6.47 4.72 2.55
C LEU A 55 7.68 5.60 2.23
N LEU A 56 7.96 6.61 3.06
CA LEU A 56 9.15 7.45 2.92
C LEU A 56 10.46 6.67 3.13
N ARG A 57 10.50 5.75 4.11
CA ARG A 57 11.66 4.88 4.33
C ARG A 57 11.93 3.98 3.13
N LEU A 58 10.89 3.35 2.56
CA LEU A 58 11.03 2.52 1.36
C LEU A 58 11.51 3.33 0.16
N ALA A 59 11.03 4.57 -0.01
CA ALA A 59 11.51 5.47 -1.06
C ALA A 59 13.00 5.78 -0.90
N LYS A 60 13.48 6.06 0.32
CA LYS A 60 14.91 6.30 0.58
C LYS A 60 15.77 5.06 0.35
N ILE A 61 15.32 3.88 0.75
CA ILE A 61 16.03 2.61 0.49
C ILE A 61 16.18 2.40 -1.03
N ARG A 62 15.12 2.68 -1.80
CA ARG A 62 15.16 2.59 -3.27
C ARG A 62 16.14 3.59 -3.88
N GLU A 63 16.14 4.83 -3.42
CA GLU A 63 17.04 5.89 -3.93
C GLU A 63 18.51 5.55 -3.71
N ALA A 64 18.84 4.94 -2.58
CA ALA A 64 20.20 4.55 -2.25
C ALA A 64 20.58 3.14 -2.77
N LYS A 65 19.69 2.46 -3.51
CA LYS A 65 19.92 1.09 -4.02
C LYS A 65 21.23 0.94 -4.79
N ASP A 66 21.59 1.93 -5.62
CA ASP A 66 22.80 1.87 -6.45
C ASP A 66 24.10 2.14 -5.67
N THR A 67 23.97 2.55 -4.40
CA THR A 67 25.09 2.80 -3.47
C THR A 67 25.25 1.72 -2.40
N MET A 68 24.36 0.72 -2.37
CA MET A 68 24.37 -0.37 -1.38
C MET A 68 24.79 -1.69 -2.01
N ASP A 69 25.36 -2.57 -1.20
CA ASP A 69 25.46 -3.98 -1.58
C ASP A 69 24.06 -4.61 -1.68
N SER A 70 23.92 -5.64 -2.51
CA SER A 70 22.63 -6.30 -2.73
C SER A 70 22.08 -6.96 -1.46
N GLN A 71 22.94 -7.53 -0.62
CA GLN A 71 22.53 -8.14 0.64
C GLN A 71 22.06 -7.06 1.63
N GLU A 72 22.81 -5.97 1.74
CA GLU A 72 22.45 -4.82 2.58
C GLU A 72 21.09 -4.22 2.16
N TYR A 73 20.86 -4.09 0.85
CA TYR A 73 19.57 -3.62 0.33
C TYR A 73 18.42 -4.54 0.75
N LEU A 74 18.59 -5.86 0.63
CA LEU A 74 17.58 -6.83 1.03
C LEU A 74 17.29 -6.78 2.54
N GLU A 75 18.33 -6.69 3.37
CA GLU A 75 18.20 -6.55 4.82
C GLU A 75 17.41 -5.30 5.19
N ARG A 76 17.75 -4.14 4.59
CA ARG A 76 17.04 -2.87 4.80
C ARG A 76 15.57 -2.94 4.41
N VAL A 77 15.25 -3.63 3.32
CA VAL A 77 13.86 -3.86 2.88
C VAL A 77 13.12 -4.78 3.87
N GLN A 78 13.76 -5.84 4.36
CA GLN A 78 13.17 -6.76 5.34
C GLN A 78 12.88 -6.07 6.67
N GLU A 79 13.78 -5.22 7.15
CA GLU A 79 13.56 -4.42 8.36
C GLU A 79 12.37 -3.45 8.19
N ALA A 80 12.32 -2.72 7.07
CA ALA A 80 11.21 -1.81 6.79
C ALA A 80 9.86 -2.56 6.71
N HIS A 81 9.86 -3.77 6.15
CA HIS A 81 8.69 -4.65 6.12
C HIS A 81 8.30 -5.13 7.53
N ALA A 82 9.26 -5.56 8.35
CA ALA A 82 8.99 -5.99 9.72
C ALA A 82 8.35 -4.86 10.55
N ASP A 83 8.84 -3.62 10.39
CA ASP A 83 8.25 -2.47 11.08
C ASP A 83 6.84 -2.14 10.57
N LEU A 84 6.59 -2.27 9.26
CA LEU A 84 5.25 -2.15 8.71
C LEU A 84 4.31 -3.22 9.30
N MET A 85 4.78 -4.45 9.48
CA MET A 85 3.98 -5.52 10.11
C MET A 85 3.68 -5.23 11.58
N ARG A 86 4.61 -4.59 12.31
CA ARG A 86 4.36 -4.13 13.70
C ARG A 86 3.24 -3.08 13.78
N LEU A 87 3.01 -2.30 12.73
CA LEU A 87 1.84 -1.41 12.66
C LEU A 87 0.51 -2.16 12.63
N GLY A 88 0.48 -3.43 12.22
CA GLY A 88 -0.72 -4.26 12.24
C GLY A 88 -1.28 -4.53 13.63
N GLU A 89 -0.45 -4.43 14.68
CA GLU A 89 -0.88 -4.52 16.08
C GLU A 89 -1.16 -3.13 16.69
N PHE A 90 -0.56 -2.08 16.14
CA PHE A 90 -0.65 -0.71 16.68
C PHE A 90 -2.07 -0.14 16.72
N TRP A 91 -2.93 -0.50 15.75
CA TRP A 91 -4.28 0.03 15.65
C TRP A 91 -5.30 -0.71 16.54
N LYS A 92 -4.96 -1.90 17.07
CA LYS A 92 -5.86 -2.68 17.90
C LYS A 92 -6.16 -1.94 19.20
N GLY A 93 -7.43 -1.63 19.44
CA GLY A 93 -7.89 -0.83 20.59
C GLY A 93 -7.72 0.70 20.43
N ARG A 94 -7.25 1.17 19.27
CA ARG A 94 -7.09 2.60 18.92
C ARG A 94 -7.78 2.94 17.59
N GLU A 95 -8.76 2.14 17.19
CA GLU A 95 -9.40 2.22 15.87
C GLU A 95 -10.10 3.56 15.65
N GLU A 96 -10.85 4.07 16.63
CA GLU A 96 -11.51 5.38 16.52
C GLU A 96 -10.52 6.54 16.41
N GLU A 97 -9.32 6.40 16.99
CA GLU A 97 -8.27 7.40 16.89
C GLU A 97 -7.60 7.36 15.51
N VAL A 98 -7.20 6.16 15.07
CA VAL A 98 -6.42 5.96 13.85
C VAL A 98 -7.28 6.10 12.59
N PHE A 99 -8.55 5.68 12.63
CA PHE A 99 -9.47 5.72 11.48
C PHE A 99 -10.55 6.81 11.60
N GLY A 100 -10.88 7.26 12.81
CA GLY A 100 -11.90 8.29 13.06
C GLY A 100 -11.35 9.72 13.24
N GLY A 101 -10.02 9.89 13.29
CA GLY A 101 -9.36 11.19 13.29
C GLY A 101 -9.42 11.98 14.61
N ARG A 102 -9.81 11.33 15.72
CA ARG A 102 -9.81 11.96 17.06
C ARG A 102 -8.80 11.26 17.97
N TYR A 103 -7.70 11.93 18.30
CA TYR A 103 -6.74 11.46 19.30
C TYR A 103 -7.45 11.13 20.62
N ARG A 104 -7.29 9.89 21.12
CA ARG A 104 -7.64 9.49 22.49
C ARG A 104 -6.37 8.93 23.15
N PRO A 105 -5.83 9.58 24.19
CA PRO A 105 -4.67 9.04 24.89
C PRO A 105 -4.99 7.64 25.45
N SER A 106 -4.00 6.74 25.40
CA SER A 106 -4.12 5.39 25.93
C SER A 106 -4.52 5.42 27.40
N SER A 107 -5.59 4.72 27.78
CA SER A 107 -6.05 4.61 29.16
C SER A 107 -5.18 3.70 30.04
N VAL A 108 -3.93 3.44 29.64
CA VAL A 108 -2.93 2.80 30.50
C VAL A 108 -2.57 3.85 31.55
N ILE A 109 -3.36 3.85 32.62
CA ILE A 109 -3.03 4.50 33.87
C ILE A 109 -1.91 3.61 34.44
N GLU A 110 -0.65 4.04 34.34
CA GLU A 110 0.36 3.47 35.24
C GLU A 110 -0.22 3.57 36.65
N PRO A 111 -0.30 2.47 37.41
CA PRO A 111 -0.78 2.54 38.78
C PRO A 111 0.06 3.59 39.51
N MET A 112 -0.61 4.49 40.23
CA MET A 112 0.10 5.47 41.02
C MET A 112 1.06 4.73 41.97
N PRO A 113 2.32 5.17 42.09
CA PRO A 113 3.28 4.52 42.98
C PRO A 113 2.68 4.41 44.39
N GLY A 114 2.56 3.18 44.90
CA GLY A 114 1.89 2.84 46.15
C GLY A 114 0.50 2.21 46.00
N SER A 115 0.13 1.68 44.83
CA SER A 115 -1.12 0.95 44.63
C SER A 115 -1.13 -0.39 45.39
N PRO A 116 -2.30 -0.99 45.67
CA PRO A 116 -2.40 -2.30 46.31
C PRO A 116 -1.59 -3.40 45.62
N GLU A 117 -1.42 -3.29 44.30
CA GLU A 117 -0.63 -4.19 43.47
C GLU A 117 0.90 -4.04 43.66
N ASP A 118 1.36 -2.98 44.33
CA ASP A 118 2.77 -2.74 44.69
C ASP A 118 3.16 -3.35 46.05
N ARG A 119 2.24 -4.03 46.76
CA ARG A 119 2.48 -4.66 48.08
C ARG A 119 2.73 -6.16 48.01
#